data_AF-A0A2N2LBR1-F1
#
_entry.id   AF-A0A2N2LBR1-F1
#
_cell.length_a   1.000
_cell.length_b   1.000
_cell.length_c   1.000
_cell.angle_alpha   90.00
_cell.angle_beta   90.00
_cell.angle_gamma   90.00
#
_symmetry.space_group_name_H-M   'P 1'
#
loop_
_entity.id
_entity.type
_entity.pdbx_description
1 polymer ?
#
loop_
_entity_poly.entity_id
_entity_poly.type
_entity_poly.pdbx_seq_one_letter_code
_entity_poly.pdbx_strand_id
1 'polypeptide(L)'
;MSNDKEFRIKKDNCKEAYLNGKTNIDELAVIFGISEITVRKWIKSGNWNSLFKEERKLDHEIKVARKRALIQALREYAKNPADTALQSLVSLIKQNQKDDEPARELNDYIVKFMDQTTDFMVEKGYETLLKQFQGIVLDLADYLRIRNG
;
A
#
# COMPACT_ATOMS: atom_id res chain seq x y z
N MET A 1 18.36 -28.06 16.75
CA MET A 1 17.80 -26.87 17.41
C MET A 1 17.76 -25.60 16.54
N SER A 2 18.25 -25.60 15.28
CA SER A 2 18.24 -24.41 14.39
C SER A 2 16.94 -24.25 13.58
N ASN A 3 16.34 -25.35 13.12
CA ASN A 3 15.19 -25.30 12.20
C ASN A 3 13.92 -24.72 12.81
N ASP A 4 13.65 -24.93 14.10
CA ASP A 4 12.41 -24.43 14.74
C ASP A 4 12.37 -22.91 14.85
N LYS A 5 13.51 -22.27 15.10
CA LYS A 5 13.60 -20.81 15.22
C LYS A 5 13.39 -20.15 13.86
N GLU A 6 14.03 -20.69 12.82
CA GLU A 6 13.87 -20.22 11.45
C GLU A 6 12.42 -20.42 10.96
N PHE A 7 11.83 -21.58 11.27
CA PHE A 7 10.44 -21.88 10.91
C PHE A 7 9.45 -20.92 11.58
N ARG A 8 9.70 -20.55 12.84
CA ARG A 8 8.88 -19.56 13.56
C ARG A 8 9.00 -18.16 12.95
N ILE A 9 10.22 -17.72 12.63
CA ILE A 9 10.45 -16.42 11.96
C ILE A 9 9.72 -16.38 10.62
N LYS A 10 9.82 -17.43 9.81
CA LYS A 10 9.09 -17.51 8.53
C LYS A 10 7.58 -17.48 8.72
N LYS A 11 7.06 -18.11 9.78
CA LYS A 11 5.62 -18.05 10.12
C LYS A 11 5.18 -16.64 10.46
N ASP A 12 5.93 -15.95 11.31
CA ASP A 12 5.58 -14.60 11.76
C ASP A 12 5.65 -13.60 10.60
N ASN A 13 6.70 -13.65 9.77
CA ASN A 13 6.82 -12.82 8.58
C ASN A 13 5.74 -13.13 7.52
N CYS A 14 5.40 -14.42 7.34
CA CYS A 14 4.32 -14.83 6.44
C CYS A 14 2.95 -14.33 6.94
N LYS A 15 2.71 -14.37 8.25
CA LYS A 15 1.51 -13.79 8.86
C LYS A 15 1.42 -12.29 8.60
N GLU A 16 2.50 -11.56 8.84
CA GLU A 16 2.55 -10.12 8.63
C GLU A 16 2.29 -9.75 7.16
N ALA A 17 2.94 -10.44 6.21
CA ALA A 17 2.70 -10.25 4.79
C ALA A 17 1.24 -10.54 4.38
N TYR A 18 0.64 -11.59 4.97
CA TYR A 18 -0.76 -11.95 4.74
C TYR A 18 -1.71 -10.84 5.23
N LEU A 19 -1.49 -10.34 6.45
CA LEU A 19 -2.29 -9.26 7.06
C LEU A 19 -2.11 -7.93 6.30
N ASN A 20 -0.93 -7.68 5.73
CA ASN A 20 -0.67 -6.53 4.85
C ASN A 20 -1.28 -6.67 3.44
N GLY A 21 -2.01 -7.75 3.17
CA GLY A 21 -2.81 -7.91 1.95
C GLY A 21 -2.22 -8.83 0.88
N LYS A 22 -1.03 -9.40 1.09
CA LYS A 22 -0.52 -10.48 0.22
C LYS A 22 -1.21 -11.79 0.56
N THR A 23 -2.43 -11.96 0.06
CA THR A 23 -3.30 -13.09 0.41
C THR A 23 -3.15 -14.31 -0.52
N ASN A 24 -2.37 -14.18 -1.60
CA ASN A 24 -2.08 -15.28 -2.51
C ASN A 24 -1.13 -16.30 -1.84
N ILE A 25 -1.62 -17.53 -1.69
CA ILE A 25 -0.95 -18.60 -0.95
C ILE A 25 0.31 -19.07 -1.69
N ASP A 26 0.26 -19.12 -3.02
CA ASP A 26 1.34 -19.65 -3.86
C ASP A 26 2.52 -18.66 -3.86
N GLU A 27 2.20 -17.35 -3.93
CA GLU A 27 3.20 -16.29 -3.78
C GLU A 27 3.84 -16.29 -2.40
N LEU A 28 3.05 -16.44 -1.32
CA LEU A 28 3.58 -16.53 0.04
C LEU A 28 4.49 -17.76 0.23
N ALA A 29 4.09 -18.90 -0.34
CA ALA A 29 4.88 -20.12 -0.33
C ALA A 29 6.25 -19.92 -0.98
N VAL A 30 6.28 -19.26 -2.14
CA VAL A 30 7.53 -18.92 -2.86
C VAL A 30 8.38 -17.92 -2.09
N ILE A 31 7.79 -16.81 -1.60
CA ILE A 31 8.52 -15.74 -0.90
C ILE A 31 9.22 -16.26 0.35
N PHE A 32 8.55 -17.12 1.12
CA PHE A 32 9.09 -17.61 2.40
C PHE A 32 9.73 -19.00 2.30
N GLY A 33 9.78 -19.60 1.11
CA GLY A 33 10.40 -20.90 0.86
C GLY A 33 9.73 -22.04 1.64
N ILE A 34 8.40 -22.05 1.69
CA ILE A 34 7.58 -23.01 2.45
C ILE A 34 6.51 -23.61 1.55
N SER A 35 6.06 -24.84 1.83
CA SER A 35 4.96 -25.45 1.07
C SER A 35 3.62 -24.73 1.27
N GLU A 36 2.82 -24.63 0.21
CA GLU A 36 1.47 -24.06 0.25
C GLU A 36 0.58 -24.72 1.33
N ILE A 37 0.73 -26.03 1.52
CA ILE A 37 -0.02 -26.79 2.53
C ILE A 37 0.25 -26.23 3.93
N THR A 38 1.51 -25.87 4.21
CA THR A 38 1.90 -25.29 5.50
C THR A 38 1.32 -23.88 5.66
N VAL A 39 1.35 -23.06 4.61
CA VAL A 39 0.74 -21.72 4.60
C VAL A 39 -0.78 -21.81 4.86
N ARG A 40 -1.49 -22.71 4.16
CA ARG A 40 -2.93 -22.98 4.38
C ARG A 40 -3.20 -23.40 5.83
N LYS A 41 -2.36 -24.26 6.40
CA LYS A 41 -2.48 -24.70 7.80
C LYS A 41 -2.27 -23.54 8.77
N TRP A 42 -1.32 -22.65 8.51
CA TRP A 42 -1.09 -21.47 9.34
C TRP A 42 -2.23 -20.47 9.28
N ILE A 43 -2.73 -20.15 8.08
CA ILE A 43 -3.90 -19.28 7.90
C ILE A 43 -5.09 -19.81 8.70
N LYS A 44 -5.38 -21.11 8.59
CA LYS A 44 -6.48 -21.75 9.30
C LYS A 44 -6.29 -21.78 10.81
N SER A 45 -5.12 -22.22 11.28
CA SER A 45 -4.85 -22.39 12.73
C SER A 45 -4.69 -21.06 13.46
N GLY A 46 -4.16 -20.04 12.80
CA GLY A 46 -4.02 -18.70 13.35
C GLY A 46 -5.22 -17.78 13.11
N ASN A 47 -6.27 -18.27 12.44
CA ASN A 47 -7.45 -17.49 12.05
C ASN A 47 -7.12 -16.18 11.32
N TRP A 48 -6.11 -16.20 10.44
CA TRP A 48 -5.58 -14.98 9.79
C TRP A 48 -6.63 -14.28 8.93
N ASN A 49 -7.57 -15.03 8.35
CA ASN A 49 -8.70 -14.47 7.60
C ASN A 49 -9.58 -13.54 8.44
N SER A 50 -9.85 -13.91 9.70
CA SER A 50 -10.67 -13.10 10.60
C SER A 50 -9.90 -11.86 11.04
N LEU A 51 -8.63 -12.02 11.40
CA LEU A 51 -7.75 -10.92 11.79
C LEU A 51 -7.60 -9.90 10.66
N PHE A 52 -7.37 -10.36 9.42
CA PHE A 52 -7.28 -9.49 8.25
C PHE A 52 -8.56 -8.68 8.03
N LYS A 53 -9.73 -9.31 8.17
CA LYS A 53 -11.02 -8.62 8.04
C LYS A 53 -11.24 -7.59 9.16
N GLU A 54 -10.86 -7.94 10.37
CA GLU A 54 -10.97 -7.06 11.54
C GLU A 54 -10.05 -5.85 11.40
N GLU A 55 -8.80 -6.05 11.03
CA GLU A 55 -7.82 -4.99 10.77
C GLU A 55 -8.29 -4.04 9.67
N ARG A 56 -8.75 -4.58 8.54
CA ARG A 56 -9.36 -3.78 7.45
C ARG A 56 -10.57 -2.97 7.90
N LYS A 57 -11.40 -3.53 8.79
CA LYS A 57 -12.56 -2.83 9.34
C LYS A 57 -12.11 -1.69 10.25
N LEU A 58 -11.16 -1.94 11.14
CA LEU A 58 -10.60 -0.93 12.04
C LEU A 58 -9.92 0.20 11.26
N ASP A 59 -9.13 -0.12 10.24
CA ASP A 59 -8.53 0.88 9.35
C ASP A 59 -9.59 1.75 8.67
N HIS A 60 -10.67 1.14 8.19
CA HIS A 60 -11.78 1.88 7.60
C HIS A 60 -12.44 2.82 8.62
N GLU A 61 -12.71 2.33 9.83
CA GLU A 61 -13.27 3.14 10.92
C GLU A 61 -12.36 4.32 11.31
N ILE A 62 -11.06 4.08 11.45
CA ILE A 62 -10.04 5.11 11.70
C ILE A 62 -10.06 6.14 10.57
N LYS A 63 -10.08 5.71 9.31
CA LYS A 63 -10.11 6.61 8.15
C LYS A 63 -11.36 7.48 8.12
N VAL A 64 -12.52 6.92 8.46
CA VAL A 64 -13.78 7.67 8.58
C VAL A 64 -13.71 8.68 9.73
N ALA A 65 -13.21 8.26 10.90
CA ALA A 65 -13.05 9.13 12.06
C ALA A 65 -12.10 10.31 11.77
N ARG A 66 -10.94 10.04 11.14
CA ARG A 66 -9.98 11.07 10.70
C ARG A 66 -10.62 12.08 9.76
N LYS A 67 -11.39 11.62 8.76
CA LYS A 67 -12.12 12.52 7.84
C LYS A 67 -13.15 13.37 8.55
N ARG A 68 -13.92 12.80 9.49
CA ARG A 68 -14.90 13.54 10.30
C ARG A 68 -14.23 14.60 11.17
N ALA A 69 -13.11 14.26 11.82
CA ALA A 69 -12.32 15.20 12.61
C ALA A 69 -11.79 16.35 11.75
N LEU A 70 -11.25 16.06 10.56
CA LEU A 70 -10.80 17.10 9.63
C LEU A 70 -11.94 18.04 9.21
N ILE A 71 -13.11 17.50 8.86
CA ILE A 71 -14.27 18.32 8.49
C ILE A 71 -14.65 19.25 9.65
N GLN A 72 -14.67 18.74 10.87
CA GLN A 72 -15.00 19.56 12.04
C GLN A 72 -13.95 20.64 12.29
N ALA A 73 -12.65 20.31 12.21
CA ALA A 73 -11.56 21.27 12.36
C ALA A 73 -11.63 22.38 11.28
N LEU A 74 -11.93 22.02 10.03
CA LEU A 74 -12.10 22.97 8.94
C LEU A 74 -13.32 23.89 9.15
N ARG A 75 -14.43 23.36 9.68
CA ARG A 75 -15.62 24.16 10.01
C ARG A 75 -15.35 25.18 11.12
N GLU A 76 -14.61 24.80 12.16
CA GLU A 76 -14.25 25.72 13.23
C GLU A 76 -13.21 26.74 12.75
N TYR A 77 -12.22 26.32 11.98
CA TYR A 77 -11.26 27.24 11.35
C TYR A 77 -11.94 28.27 10.44
N ALA A 78 -12.95 27.87 9.67
CA ALA A 78 -13.70 28.80 8.82
C ALA A 78 -14.44 29.90 9.61
N LYS A 79 -14.81 29.64 10.87
CA LYS A 79 -15.42 30.65 11.75
C LYS A 79 -14.40 31.63 12.33
N ASN A 80 -13.15 31.19 12.53
CA ASN A 80 -12.07 32.04 13.03
C ASN A 80 -10.72 31.71 12.35
N PRO A 81 -10.47 32.22 11.14
CA PRO A 81 -9.26 31.87 10.37
C PRO A 81 -7.94 32.41 10.94
N ALA A 82 -8.01 33.38 11.85
CA ALA A 82 -6.84 33.96 12.51
C ALA A 82 -6.35 33.12 13.71
N ASP A 83 -7.09 32.08 14.09
CA ASP A 83 -6.71 31.17 15.18
C ASP A 83 -5.59 30.21 14.73
N THR A 84 -4.40 30.45 15.25
CA THR A 84 -3.18 29.70 14.95
C THR A 84 -3.20 28.27 15.50
N ALA A 85 -3.97 28.00 16.56
CA ALA A 85 -4.13 26.66 17.11
C ALA A 85 -5.00 25.80 16.19
N LEU A 86 -6.09 26.36 15.65
CA LEU A 86 -6.93 25.68 14.66
C LEU A 86 -6.19 25.44 13.34
N GLN A 87 -5.37 26.40 12.89
CA GLN A 87 -4.51 26.22 11.72
C GLN A 87 -3.49 25.09 11.91
N SER A 88 -2.89 25.00 13.09
CA SER A 88 -1.94 23.94 13.45
C SER A 88 -2.63 22.56 13.49
N LEU A 89 -3.84 22.48 14.07
CA LEU A 89 -4.63 21.26 14.13
C LEU A 89 -5.03 20.76 12.72
N VAL A 90 -5.50 21.65 11.84
CA VAL A 90 -5.82 21.31 10.45
C VAL A 90 -4.58 20.81 9.72
N SER A 91 -3.42 21.43 9.95
CA SER A 91 -2.14 21.03 9.34
C SER A 91 -1.68 19.65 9.82
N LEU A 92 -1.77 19.38 11.13
CA LEU A 92 -1.40 18.10 11.72
C LEU A 92 -2.28 16.95 11.23
N ILE A 93 -3.60 17.17 11.13
CA ILE A 93 -4.53 16.16 10.59
C ILE A 93 -4.24 15.90 9.10
N LYS A 94 -3.92 16.94 8.32
CA LYS A 94 -3.53 16.78 6.90
C LYS A 94 -2.20 16.05 6.74
N GLN A 95 -1.21 16.31 7.59
CA GLN A 95 0.07 15.60 7.60
C GLN A 95 -0.12 14.12 7.93
N ASN A 96 -0.89 13.81 8.98
CA ASN A 96 -1.19 12.42 9.35
C ASN A 96 -1.94 11.65 8.24
N GLN A 97 -2.69 12.34 7.37
CA GLN A 97 -3.30 11.73 6.19
C GLN A 97 -2.31 11.45 5.05
N LYS A 98 -1.20 12.19 4.97
CA LYS A 98 -0.14 11.96 3.96
C LYS A 98 0.71 10.72 4.27
N ASP A 99 0.81 10.32 5.54
CA ASP A 99 1.58 9.14 5.95
C ASP A 99 0.97 7.82 5.44
N ASP A 100 -0.34 7.82 5.11
CA ASP A 100 -1.03 6.67 4.51
C ASP A 100 -0.88 6.62 2.96
N GLU A 101 -0.19 7.59 2.34
CA GLU A 101 0.00 7.66 0.90
C GLU A 101 1.35 7.04 0.49
N PRO A 102 1.44 6.32 -0.65
CA PRO A 102 2.72 5.80 -1.12
C PRO A 102 3.71 6.95 -1.30
N ALA A 103 4.89 6.79 -0.70
CA ALA A 103 5.94 7.81 -0.68
C ALA A 103 6.21 8.32 -2.11
N ARG A 104 6.37 9.63 -2.26
CA ARG A 104 6.69 10.28 -3.55
C ARG A 104 7.83 9.56 -4.29
N GLU A 105 8.84 9.13 -3.54
CA GLU A 105 9.97 8.35 -4.06
C GLU A 105 9.54 7.04 -4.72
N LEU A 106 8.60 6.30 -4.13
CA LEU A 106 8.07 5.06 -4.71
C LEU A 106 7.32 5.35 -6.01
N ASN A 107 6.49 6.40 -6.04
CA ASN A 107 5.80 6.82 -7.26
C ASN A 107 6.81 7.20 -8.36
N ASP A 108 7.86 7.95 -8.03
CA ASP A 108 8.93 8.32 -8.97
C ASP A 108 9.69 7.09 -9.49
N TYR A 109 9.96 6.10 -8.63
CA TYR A 109 10.56 4.83 -9.06
C TYR A 109 9.68 4.07 -10.03
N ILE A 110 8.38 3.98 -9.76
CA ILE A 110 7.43 3.30 -10.64
C ILE A 110 7.38 4.00 -12.01
N VAL A 111 7.34 5.34 -12.04
CA VAL A 111 7.37 6.12 -13.28
C VAL A 111 8.67 5.87 -14.06
N LYS A 112 9.83 5.96 -13.41
CA LYS A 112 11.12 5.68 -14.05
C LYS A 112 11.21 4.26 -14.61
N PHE A 113 10.68 3.27 -13.90
CA PHE A 113 10.64 1.89 -14.37
C PHE A 113 9.78 1.75 -15.64
N MET A 114 8.62 2.40 -15.68
CA MET A 114 7.74 2.39 -16.86
C MET A 114 8.40 3.09 -18.06
N ASP A 115 9.09 4.20 -17.83
CA ASP A 115 9.83 4.93 -18.87
C ASP A 115 10.99 4.07 -19.41
N GLN A 116 11.81 3.46 -18.54
CA GLN A 116 12.89 2.55 -18.96
C GLN A 116 12.38 1.33 -19.73
N THR A 117 11.22 0.79 -19.34
CA THR A 117 10.60 -0.35 -20.03
C THR A 117 10.13 0.06 -21.43
N THR A 118 9.60 1.28 -21.55
CA THR A 118 9.22 1.89 -22.83
C THR A 118 10.46 2.05 -23.72
N ASP A 119 11.53 2.65 -23.20
CA ASP A 119 12.79 2.86 -23.92
C ASP A 119 13.38 1.53 -24.42
N PHE A 120 13.41 0.51 -23.56
CA PHE A 120 13.87 -0.83 -23.93
C PHE A 120 13.05 -1.44 -25.09
N MET A 121 11.73 -1.30 -25.05
CA MET A 121 10.86 -1.82 -26.11
C MET A 121 11.05 -1.06 -27.44
N VAL A 122 11.30 0.24 -27.39
CA VAL A 122 11.65 1.05 -28.56
C VAL A 122 12.99 0.61 -29.14
N GLU A 123 14.03 0.49 -28.32
CA GLU A 123 15.37 0.08 -28.74
C GLU A 123 15.40 -1.32 -29.39
N LYS A 124 14.53 -2.23 -28.95
CA LYS A 124 14.44 -3.60 -29.47
C LYS A 124 13.42 -3.76 -30.61
N GLY A 125 12.70 -2.71 -30.99
CA GLY A 125 11.71 -2.76 -32.06
C GLY A 125 10.46 -3.57 -31.71
N TYR A 126 10.09 -3.66 -30.42
CA TYR A 126 8.94 -4.41 -29.95
C TYR A 126 7.64 -3.60 -30.00
N GLU A 127 7.27 -3.09 -31.18
CA GLU A 127 6.17 -2.13 -31.36
C GLU A 127 4.80 -2.64 -30.87
N THR A 128 4.49 -3.92 -31.10
CA THR A 128 3.20 -4.51 -30.65
C THR A 128 3.15 -4.60 -29.13
N LEU A 129 4.25 -5.00 -28.50
CA LEU A 129 4.36 -5.11 -27.04
C LEU A 129 4.32 -3.73 -26.40
N LEU A 130 4.99 -2.74 -27.02
CA LEU A 130 4.95 -1.35 -26.60
C LEU A 130 3.53 -0.78 -26.58
N LYS A 131 2.74 -1.01 -27.65
CA LYS A 131 1.34 -0.57 -27.70
C LYS A 131 0.49 -1.22 -26.61
N GLN A 132 0.67 -2.52 -26.37
CA GLN A 132 -0.05 -3.23 -25.31
C GLN A 132 0.35 -2.73 -23.92
N PHE A 133 1.65 -2.49 -23.70
CA PHE A 133 2.16 -1.95 -22.46
C PHE A 133 1.59 -0.55 -22.21
N GLN A 134 1.78 0.38 -23.15
CA GLN A 134 1.27 1.75 -23.05
C GLN A 134 -0.25 1.80 -22.82
N GLY A 135 -1.03 0.93 -23.48
CA GLY A 135 -2.49 0.86 -23.28
C GLY A 135 -2.93 0.42 -21.87
N ILE A 136 -2.02 -0.15 -21.06
CA ILE A 136 -2.29 -0.58 -19.68
C ILE A 136 -1.73 0.43 -18.66
N VAL A 137 -0.53 0.97 -18.92
CA VAL A 137 0.22 1.75 -17.90
C VAL A 137 0.19 3.26 -18.09
N LEU A 138 -0.28 3.81 -19.22
CA LEU A 138 -0.36 5.27 -19.42
C LEU A 138 -1.20 5.97 -18.34
N ASP A 139 -2.41 5.48 -18.09
CA ASP A 139 -3.31 6.06 -17.09
C ASP A 139 -2.70 5.99 -15.67
N LEU A 140 -1.95 4.92 -15.37
CA LEU A 140 -1.25 4.78 -14.11
C LEU A 140 -0.07 5.75 -14.01
N ALA A 141 0.73 5.89 -15.06
CA ALA A 141 1.86 6.81 -15.10
C ALA A 141 1.41 8.27 -14.94
N ASP A 142 0.34 8.66 -15.62
CA ASP A 142 -0.21 10.01 -15.55
C ASP A 142 -0.84 10.30 -14.18
N TYR A 143 -1.57 9.34 -13.61
CA TYR A 143 -2.08 9.44 -12.25
C TYR A 143 -0.95 9.64 -11.22
N LEU A 144 0.14 8.87 -11.33
CA LEU A 144 1.29 8.97 -10.43
C LEU A 144 2.06 10.28 -10.61
N ARG A 145 2.22 10.77 -11.85
CA ARG A 145 2.87 12.06 -12.16
C ARG A 145 2.09 13.26 -11.62
N ILE A 146 0.77 13.30 -11.81
CA ILE A 146 -0.10 14.35 -11.23
C ILE A 146 0.00 14.37 -9.71
N ARG A 147 0.10 13.19 -9.09
CA ARG A 147 0.20 13.06 -7.65
C ARG A 147 1.56 13.47 -7.08
N ASN A 148 2.61 13.44 -7.90
CA ASN A 148 3.96 13.90 -7.53
C ASN A 148 4.18 15.41 -7.75
N GLY A 149 3.26 16.09 -8.45
CA GLY A 149 3.26 17.54 -8.74
C GLY A 149 2.82 18.41 -7.57
#